data_AF-A0A3B9HIN0-F1
#
_entry.id   AF-A0A3B9HIN0-F1
#
_cell.length_a   1.000
_cell.length_b   1.000
_cell.length_c   1.000
_cell.angle_alpha   90.00
_cell.angle_beta   90.00
_cell.angle_gamma   90.00
#
_symmetry.space_group_name_H-M   'P 1'
#
loop_
_entity.id
_entity.type
_entity.pdbx_description
1 polymer ?
#
loop_
_entity_poly.entity_id
_entity_poly.type
_entity_poly.pdbx_seq_one_letter_code
_entity_poly.pdbx_strand_id
1 'polypeptide(L)'
;MHRICTTLQDAGYQVTLVGFTKKRSVPLVQNMYATVRLNPFFKKGKLFYLEYNFRLLLWLIKHPSDIYGAVDLDTLLPHVLISSWRKKICVHDAHEYFTELPEIAHRPVIKSLWEWMARMLLPKVPYNYTVCTAI
;
A
#
# COMPACT_ATOMS: atom_id res chain seq x y z
N MET A 1 -2.86 -10.14 1.97
CA MET A 1 -3.75 -9.65 0.88
C MET A 1 -4.73 -10.64 0.29
N HIS A 2 -4.35 -11.85 -0.16
CA HIS A 2 -5.31 -12.76 -0.83
C HIS A 2 -6.60 -12.98 -0.02
N ARG A 3 -6.48 -13.29 1.28
CA ARG A 3 -7.64 -13.42 2.19
C ARG A 3 -8.56 -12.20 2.17
N ILE A 4 -8.01 -11.01 2.34
CA ILE A 4 -8.78 -9.74 2.40
C ILE A 4 -9.50 -9.48 1.06
N CYS A 5 -8.78 -9.64 -0.06
CA CYS A 5 -9.35 -9.44 -1.38
C CYS A 5 -10.47 -10.46 -1.69
N THR A 6 -10.33 -11.70 -1.23
CA THR A 6 -11.37 -12.73 -1.36
C THR A 6 -12.58 -12.37 -0.50
N THR A 7 -12.40 -12.05 0.78
CA THR A 7 -13.51 -11.66 1.67
C THR A 7 -14.28 -10.44 1.15
N LEU A 8 -13.60 -9.42 0.62
CA LEU A 8 -14.25 -8.25 0.03
C LEU A 8 -15.06 -8.64 -1.22
N GLN A 9 -14.55 -9.54 -2.06
CA GLN A 9 -15.33 -10.01 -3.19
C GLN A 9 -16.51 -10.88 -2.81
N ASP A 10 -16.36 -11.76 -1.83
CA ASP A 10 -17.45 -12.60 -1.32
C ASP A 10 -18.58 -11.73 -0.74
N ALA A 11 -18.22 -10.55 -0.20
CA ALA A 11 -19.14 -9.51 0.23
C ALA A 11 -19.72 -8.65 -0.92
N GLY A 12 -19.37 -8.93 -2.18
CA GLY A 12 -19.91 -8.28 -3.37
C GLY A 12 -19.13 -7.05 -3.88
N TYR A 13 -17.95 -6.76 -3.33
CA TYR A 13 -17.13 -5.61 -3.79
C TYR A 13 -16.29 -5.96 -5.02
N GLN A 14 -16.12 -4.99 -5.92
CA GLN A 14 -15.14 -5.08 -6.99
C GLN A 14 -13.75 -4.71 -6.44
N VAL A 15 -12.82 -5.67 -6.50
CA VAL A 15 -11.48 -5.51 -5.90
C VAL A 15 -10.41 -5.55 -6.99
N THR A 16 -9.51 -4.56 -6.96
CA THR A 16 -8.27 -4.58 -7.74
C THR A 16 -7.05 -4.54 -6.82
N LEU A 17 -6.24 -5.58 -6.86
CA LEU A 17 -4.96 -5.64 -6.15
C LEU A 17 -3.85 -5.11 -7.05
N VAL A 18 -3.23 -4.00 -6.66
CA VAL A 18 -2.10 -3.41 -7.37
C VAL A 18 -0.80 -3.75 -6.64
N GLY A 19 0.12 -4.37 -7.34
CA GLY A 19 1.46 -4.67 -6.85
C GLY A 19 2.52 -4.38 -7.91
N PHE A 20 3.64 -5.08 -7.81
CA PHE A 20 4.75 -4.92 -8.74
C PHE A 20 5.39 -6.24 -9.15
N THR A 21 6.07 -6.25 -10.29
CA THR A 21 6.83 -7.41 -10.79
C THR A 21 8.25 -7.46 -10.21
N LYS A 22 8.65 -8.64 -9.72
CA LYS A 22 10.03 -9.01 -9.35
C LYS A 22 10.57 -10.03 -10.36
N LYS A 23 11.90 -10.20 -10.41
CA LYS A 23 12.58 -11.10 -11.38
C LYS A 23 12.09 -12.56 -11.36
N ARG A 24 11.55 -13.03 -10.23
CA ARG A 24 11.01 -14.39 -10.05
C ARG A 24 9.50 -14.39 -9.81
N SER A 25 8.79 -13.37 -10.31
CA SER A 25 7.33 -13.34 -10.18
C SER A 25 6.71 -14.49 -10.97
N VAL A 26 6.02 -15.38 -10.27
CA VAL A 26 5.20 -16.45 -10.85
C VAL A 26 4.07 -15.82 -11.67
N PRO A 27 3.61 -16.45 -12.78
CA PRO A 27 2.43 -16.01 -13.51
C PRO A 27 1.25 -15.71 -12.57
N LEU A 28 0.44 -14.72 -12.95
CA LEU A 28 -0.77 -14.43 -12.21
C LEU A 28 -1.70 -15.64 -12.34
N VAL A 29 -1.99 -16.29 -11.23
CA VAL A 29 -3.10 -17.24 -11.16
C VAL A 29 -4.39 -16.43 -11.26
N GLN A 30 -5.35 -16.93 -12.05
CA GLN A 30 -6.64 -16.30 -12.19
C GLN A 30 -7.34 -16.32 -10.82
N ASN A 31 -7.35 -15.16 -10.17
CA ASN A 31 -8.11 -14.94 -8.94
C ASN A 31 -9.47 -14.36 -9.33
N MET A 32 -10.43 -14.45 -8.42
CA MET A 32 -11.72 -13.80 -8.60
C MET A 32 -11.56 -12.26 -8.72
N TYR A 33 -10.52 -11.68 -8.09
CA TYR A 33 -10.25 -10.24 -8.12
C TYR A 33 -9.20 -9.87 -9.17
N ALA A 34 -9.32 -8.65 -9.72
CA ALA A 34 -8.36 -8.12 -10.67
C ALA A 34 -6.99 -7.93 -9.98
N THR A 35 -5.92 -8.32 -10.66
CA THR A 35 -4.55 -8.09 -10.17
C THR A 35 -3.73 -7.37 -11.22
N VAL A 36 -3.15 -6.23 -10.84
CA VAL A 36 -2.29 -5.43 -11.68
C VAL A 36 -0.88 -5.43 -11.11
N ARG A 37 0.12 -5.65 -11.96
CA ARG A 37 1.53 -5.55 -11.57
C ARG A 37 2.21 -4.44 -12.33
N LEU A 38 2.60 -3.39 -11.61
CA LEU A 38 3.46 -2.34 -12.12
C LEU A 38 4.88 -2.90 -12.33
N ASN A 39 5.58 -2.41 -13.35
CA ASN A 39 6.94 -2.84 -13.63
C ASN A 39 7.93 -1.69 -13.36
N PRO A 40 8.38 -1.51 -12.10
CA PRO A 40 9.41 -0.52 -11.79
C PRO A 40 10.75 -0.94 -12.37
N PHE A 41 11.54 0.02 -12.86
CA PHE A 41 12.91 -0.19 -13.36
C PHE A 41 13.85 -0.55 -12.21
N PHE A 42 13.76 0.19 -11.10
CA PHE A 42 14.48 -0.13 -9.89
C PHE A 42 13.82 -1.32 -9.20
N LYS A 43 14.61 -2.28 -8.72
CA LYS A 43 14.09 -3.48 -8.04
C LYS A 43 14.48 -3.54 -6.55
N LYS A 44 15.31 -2.60 -6.08
CA LYS A 44 15.81 -2.54 -4.70
C LYS A 44 16.22 -1.11 -4.31
N GLY A 45 16.30 -0.86 -3.01
CA GLY A 45 16.80 0.39 -2.44
C GLY A 45 15.79 1.54 -2.48
N LYS A 46 16.23 2.74 -2.10
CA LYS A 46 15.37 3.92 -1.94
C LYS A 46 14.69 4.35 -3.25
N LEU A 47 15.40 4.22 -4.37
CA LEU A 47 14.87 4.55 -5.71
C LEU A 47 13.70 3.65 -6.14
N PHE A 48 13.67 2.40 -5.67
CA PHE A 48 12.53 1.52 -5.90
C PHE A 48 11.28 2.06 -5.22
N TYR A 49 11.35 2.44 -3.93
CA TYR A 49 10.19 2.99 -3.22
C TYR A 49 9.67 4.28 -3.86
N LEU A 50 10.58 5.18 -4.27
CA LEU A 50 10.22 6.42 -4.94
C LEU A 50 9.51 6.17 -6.28
N GLU A 51 10.13 5.35 -7.15
CA GLU A 51 9.57 5.02 -8.46
C GLU A 51 8.24 4.29 -8.33
N TYR A 52 8.17 3.30 -7.43
CA TYR A 52 6.96 2.51 -7.23
C TYR A 52 5.80 3.38 -6.76
N ASN A 53 6.00 4.22 -5.74
CA ASN A 53 4.96 5.13 -5.25
C ASN A 53 4.52 6.14 -6.32
N PHE A 54 5.44 6.67 -7.13
CA PHE A 54 5.10 7.55 -8.23
C PHE A 54 4.25 6.85 -9.31
N ARG A 55 4.66 5.64 -9.73
CA ARG A 55 3.88 4.84 -10.69
C ARG A 55 2.52 4.43 -10.14
N LEU A 56 2.46 4.08 -8.86
CA LEU A 56 1.23 3.73 -8.17
C LEU A 56 0.28 4.93 -8.15
N LEU A 57 0.77 6.13 -7.81
CA LEU A 57 -0.03 7.35 -7.86
C LEU A 57 -0.59 7.60 -9.27
N LEU A 58 0.24 7.51 -10.32
CA LEU A 58 -0.21 7.68 -11.71
C LEU A 58 -1.25 6.63 -12.12
N TRP A 59 -1.09 5.39 -11.65
CA TRP A 59 -2.06 4.34 -11.90
C TRP A 59 -3.40 4.63 -11.19
N LEU A 60 -3.37 5.03 -9.92
CA LEU A 60 -4.55 5.38 -9.13
C LEU A 60 -5.30 6.61 -9.69
N ILE A 61 -4.57 7.58 -10.25
CA ILE A 61 -5.19 8.72 -10.95
C ILE A 61 -6.05 8.26 -12.13
N LYS A 62 -5.59 7.24 -12.87
CA LYS A 62 -6.27 6.71 -14.06
C LYS A 62 -7.37 5.69 -13.73
N HIS A 63 -7.38 5.13 -12.52
CA HIS A 63 -8.32 4.10 -12.09
C HIS A 63 -9.08 4.57 -10.83
N PRO A 64 -10.12 5.41 -10.99
CA PRO A 64 -10.88 5.90 -9.85
C PRO A 64 -11.55 4.75 -9.10
N SER A 65 -11.46 4.78 -7.78
CA SER A 65 -12.10 3.84 -6.87
C SER A 65 -12.85 4.58 -5.75
N ASP A 66 -13.85 3.95 -5.15
CA ASP A 66 -14.57 4.51 -4.01
C ASP A 66 -13.79 4.41 -2.70
N ILE A 67 -12.97 3.36 -2.58
CA ILE A 67 -12.12 3.07 -1.43
C ILE A 67 -10.70 2.78 -1.92
N TYR A 68 -9.72 3.45 -1.30
CA TYR A 68 -8.29 3.28 -1.58
C TYR A 68 -7.62 2.59 -0.39
N GLY A 69 -7.26 1.32 -0.56
CA GLY A 69 -6.61 0.50 0.47
C GLY A 69 -5.09 0.46 0.31
N ALA A 70 -4.36 1.14 1.18
CA ALA A 70 -2.91 1.04 1.28
C ALA A 70 -2.50 -0.17 2.13
N VAL A 71 -1.45 -0.86 1.71
CA VAL A 71 -0.86 -1.97 2.44
C VAL A 71 0.49 -1.52 2.94
N ASP A 72 0.64 -1.47 4.26
CA ASP A 72 1.77 -0.89 4.97
C ASP A 72 2.05 0.59 4.63
N LEU A 73 2.97 1.16 5.42
CA LEU A 73 3.30 2.58 5.37
C LEU A 73 4.01 2.98 4.07
N ASP A 74 4.76 2.06 3.46
CA ASP A 74 5.55 2.32 2.24
C ASP A 74 4.71 2.54 0.99
N THR A 75 3.44 2.15 1.01
CA THR A 75 2.48 2.41 -0.08
C THR A 75 1.42 3.45 0.29
N LEU A 76 1.42 3.98 1.52
CA LEU A 76 0.33 4.81 2.03
C LEU A 76 0.24 6.19 1.37
N LEU A 77 1.38 6.81 1.09
CA LEU A 77 1.44 8.17 0.53
C LEU A 77 0.57 8.37 -0.72
N PRO A 78 0.70 7.56 -1.81
CA PRO A 78 -0.10 7.75 -3.01
C PRO A 78 -1.60 7.56 -2.77
N HIS A 79 -1.99 6.65 -1.85
CA HIS A 79 -3.39 6.42 -1.49
C HIS A 79 -3.99 7.62 -0.75
N VAL A 80 -3.27 8.20 0.21
CA VAL A 80 -3.72 9.41 0.93
C VAL A 80 -3.83 10.61 -0.02
N LEU A 81 -2.90 10.76 -0.95
CA LEU A 81 -2.94 11.84 -1.93
C LEU A 81 -4.16 11.73 -2.85
N ILE A 82 -4.39 10.55 -3.44
CA ILE A 82 -5.52 10.36 -4.37
C ILE A 82 -6.87 10.39 -3.65
N SER A 83 -6.96 9.83 -2.44
CA SER A 83 -8.19 9.82 -1.65
C SER A 83 -8.56 11.24 -1.22
N SER A 84 -7.59 12.04 -0.79
CA SER A 84 -7.79 13.44 -0.42
C SER A 84 -8.19 14.28 -1.63
N TRP A 85 -7.52 14.10 -2.77
CA TRP A 85 -7.82 14.86 -3.99
C TRP A 85 -9.22 14.53 -4.53
N ARG A 86 -9.63 13.25 -4.48
CA ARG A 86 -10.94 12.79 -4.97
C ARG A 86 -12.05 12.78 -3.92
N LYS A 87 -11.76 13.17 -2.67
CA LYS A 87 -12.67 13.09 -1.52
C LYS A 87 -13.26 11.68 -1.32
N LYS A 88 -12.41 10.67 -1.36
CA LYS A 88 -12.76 9.25 -1.22
C LYS A 88 -12.14 8.66 0.05
N ILE A 89 -12.60 7.47 0.43
CA ILE A 89 -12.14 6.82 1.66
C ILE A 89 -10.75 6.25 1.45
N CYS A 90 -9.84 6.52 2.38
CA CYS A 90 -8.56 5.83 2.49
C CYS A 90 -8.62 4.83 3.64
N VAL A 91 -8.08 3.65 3.41
CA VAL A 91 -7.93 2.60 4.42
C VAL A 91 -6.47 2.18 4.44
N HIS A 92 -5.92 1.95 5.62
CA HIS A 92 -4.55 1.51 5.79
C HIS A 92 -4.53 0.17 6.53
N ASP A 93 -3.88 -0.81 5.93
CA ASP A 93 -3.68 -2.15 6.48
C ASP A 93 -2.22 -2.28 6.94
N ALA A 94 -2.00 -2.12 8.24
CA ALA A 94 -0.69 -2.29 8.87
C ALA A 94 -0.54 -3.76 9.28
N HIS A 95 0.24 -4.52 8.50
CA HIS A 95 0.48 -5.92 8.82
C HIS A 95 1.38 -6.06 10.05
N GLU A 96 2.31 -5.12 10.25
CA GLU A 96 3.26 -5.06 11.37
C GLU A 96 3.62 -3.59 11.67
N TYR A 97 4.23 -3.32 12.84
CA TYR A 97 4.75 -1.97 13.13
C TYR A 97 5.99 -1.72 12.26
N PHE A 98 5.77 -1.12 11.08
CA PHE A 98 6.75 -1.03 9.99
C PHE A 98 8.13 -0.53 10.42
N THR A 99 8.21 0.40 11.38
CA THR A 99 9.48 0.97 11.85
C THR A 99 10.27 0.09 12.82
N GLU A 100 9.63 -0.93 13.41
CA GLU A 100 10.29 -1.91 14.27
C GLU A 100 10.77 -3.15 13.51
N LEU A 101 10.52 -3.24 12.20
CA LEU A 101 11.10 -4.27 11.36
C LEU A 101 12.63 -4.26 11.47
N PRO A 102 13.30 -5.41 11.67
CA PRO A 102 14.76 -5.48 11.82
C PRO A 102 15.53 -4.78 10.70
N GLU A 103 14.97 -4.76 9.49
CA GLU A 103 15.51 -4.08 8.31
C GLU A 103 15.58 -2.55 8.46
N ILE A 104 14.76 -1.97 9.34
CA ILE A 104 14.59 -0.53 9.55
C ILE A 104 15.05 -0.12 10.95
N ALA A 105 14.76 -0.92 11.99
CA ALA A 105 15.03 -0.61 13.38
C ALA A 105 16.51 -0.27 13.64
N HIS A 106 17.45 -0.97 12.98
CA HIS A 106 18.89 -0.73 13.12
C HIS A 106 19.43 0.43 12.26
N ARG A 107 18.56 1.18 11.56
CA ARG A 107 18.94 2.26 10.64
C ARG A 107 18.28 3.58 11.08
N PRO A 108 18.89 4.33 12.02
CA PRO A 108 18.21 5.43 12.72
C PRO A 108 17.67 6.52 11.79
N VAL A 109 18.40 6.88 10.73
CA VAL A 109 17.96 7.88 9.74
C VAL A 109 16.79 7.37 8.89
N ILE A 110 16.76 6.08 8.59
CA ILE A 110 15.66 5.49 7.81
C ILE A 110 14.44 5.35 8.71
N LYS A 111 14.63 4.90 9.95
CA LYS A 111 13.57 4.82 10.96
C LYS A 111 12.90 6.18 11.18
N SER A 112 13.68 7.25 11.39
CA SER A 112 13.13 8.58 11.63
C SER A 112 12.34 9.13 10.43
N LEU A 113 12.78 8.84 9.20
CA LEU A 113 12.04 9.19 7.99
C LEU A 113 10.69 8.46 7.92
N TRP A 114 10.67 7.16 8.22
CA TRP A 114 9.42 6.39 8.24
C TRP A 114 8.48 6.84 9.36
N GLU A 115 8.99 7.09 10.57
CA GLU A 115 8.20 7.66 11.66
C GLU A 115 7.61 9.04 11.30
N TRP A 116 8.40 9.89 10.64
CA TRP A 116 7.91 11.17 10.15
C TRP A 116 6.78 10.99 9.13
N MET A 117 6.92 10.05 8.18
CA MET A 117 5.84 9.73 7.25
C MET A 117 4.60 9.16 7.95
N ALA A 118 4.78 8.28 8.95
CA ALA A 118 3.68 7.76 9.77
C ALA A 118 2.91 8.89 10.44
N ARG A 119 3.61 9.81 11.13
CA ARG A 119 3.01 10.98 11.79
C ARG A 119 2.28 11.90 10.82
N MET A 120 2.75 12.02 9.58
CA MET A 120 2.13 12.87 8.57
C MET A 120 0.91 12.21 7.89
N LEU A 121 0.95 10.91 7.66
CA LEU A 121 -0.02 10.19 6.83
C LEU A 121 -1.14 9.53 7.63
N LEU A 122 -0.81 8.86 8.74
CA LEU A 122 -1.79 8.09 9.51
C LEU A 122 -2.97 8.93 10.03
N PRO A 123 -2.80 10.18 10.51
CA PRO A 123 -3.93 11.01 10.92
C PRO A 123 -4.92 11.34 9.79
N LYS A 124 -4.53 11.16 8.53
CA LYS A 124 -5.37 11.39 7.35
C LYS A 124 -6.14 10.14 6.92
N VAL A 125 -5.92 9.01 7.57
CA VAL A 125 -6.56 7.74 7.26
C VAL A 125 -7.68 7.49 8.27
N PRO A 126 -8.96 7.49 7.86
CA PRO A 126 -10.08 7.29 8.77
C PRO A 126 -10.19 5.86 9.31
N TYR A 127 -9.69 4.86 8.57
CA TYR A 127 -9.81 3.45 8.94
C TYR A 127 -8.45 2.77 8.86
N ASN A 128 -8.02 2.18 9.98
CA ASN A 128 -6.76 1.44 10.09
C ASN A 128 -7.06 0.01 10.55
N TYR A 129 -6.53 -0.97 9.83
CA TYR A 129 -6.48 -2.37 10.27
C TYR A 129 -5.11 -2.63 10.88
N THR A 130 -5.10 -3.24 12.07
CA THR A 130 -3.89 -3.65 12.77
C THR A 130 -4.07 -5.08 13.27
N VAL A 131 -2.98 -5.85 13.33
CA VAL A 131 -2.97 -7.24 13.84
C VAL A 131 -3.19 -7.34 15.35
N CYS A 132 -2.98 -6.25 16.10
CA CYS A 132 -3.23 -6.15 17.54
C CYS A 132 -4.07 -4.91 17.83
N THR A 133 -4.72 -4.90 18.99
CA THR A 133 -5.36 -3.69 19.53
C THR A 133 -4.32 -2.57 19.57
N ALA A 134 -4.57 -1.48 18.86
CA ALA A 134 -3.74 -0.29 18.94
C ALA A 134 -3.74 0.19 20.40
N ILE A 135 -2.57 0.29 21.02
CA ILE A 135 -2.38 0.78 22.38
C ILE A 135 -2.52 2.30 22.37
#